data_AF-A0A835UY39-F1
#
_entry.id   AF-A0A835UY39-F1
#
_cell.length_a   1.000
_cell.length_b   1.000
_cell.length_c   1.000
_cell.angle_alpha   90.00
_cell.angle_beta   90.00
_cell.angle_gamma   90.00
#
_symmetry.space_group_name_H-M   'P 1'
#
loop_
_entity.id
_entity.type
_entity.pdbx_description
1 polymer ?
#
loop_
_entity_poly.entity_id
_entity_poly.type
_entity_poly.pdbx_seq_one_letter_code
_entity_poly.pdbx_strand_id
1 'polypeptide(L)'
;MNAQGGGWCNDINSCLYRKKSRRGSSYYMEKQLQFSGILSNKPEENPDFYNWNRVKIRYCDGASFLGEGYDSYPDATDIRCHVNSVPFMQAAGLFFRGQRIWLVSMEELMSKGMRYADQALLTGCSAGGLAAIHHCDEFRALFPGNIRVKCLADAGMFLDA
;
A
#
# COMPACT_ATOMS: atom_id res chain seq x y z
N MET A 1 -1.88 -8.64 -7.60
CA MET A 1 -1.81 -8.04 -6.25
C MET A 1 -2.59 -6.72 -6.22
N ASN A 2 -3.38 -6.49 -5.17
CA ASN A 2 -4.15 -5.26 -4.98
C ASN A 2 -3.73 -4.49 -3.72
N ALA A 3 -3.37 -3.21 -3.85
CA ALA A 3 -3.15 -2.29 -2.75
C ALA A 3 -4.49 -1.67 -2.32
N GLN A 4 -4.85 -1.83 -1.05
CA GLN A 4 -6.06 -1.23 -0.50
C GLN A 4 -5.93 0.30 -0.46
N GLY A 5 -6.99 1.02 -0.82
CA GLY A 5 -7.08 2.47 -0.62
C GLY A 5 -7.83 2.89 0.64
N GLY A 6 -7.96 4.20 0.84
CA GLY A 6 -8.82 4.74 1.88
C GLY A 6 -8.50 6.14 2.35
N GLY A 7 -8.08 7.04 1.46
CA GLY A 7 -7.58 8.38 1.80
C GLY A 7 -6.30 8.34 2.63
N TRP A 8 -5.90 9.48 3.15
CA TRP A 8 -4.70 9.65 3.98
C TRP A 8 -5.02 10.60 5.15
N CYS A 9 -4.05 10.89 6.00
CA CYS A 9 -4.16 11.96 7.00
C CYS A 9 -3.12 13.04 6.70
N ASN A 10 -3.49 14.31 6.91
CA ASN A 10 -2.70 15.46 6.45
C ASN A 10 -2.04 16.24 7.60
N ASP A 11 -2.40 15.92 8.85
CA ASP A 11 -1.91 16.60 10.04
C ASP A 11 -1.93 15.63 11.24
N ILE A 12 -1.28 16.03 12.33
CA ILE A 12 -1.11 15.15 13.49
C ILE A 12 -2.46 14.78 14.12
N ASN A 13 -3.43 15.70 14.20
CA ASN A 13 -4.73 15.44 14.79
C ASN A 13 -5.56 14.46 13.94
N SER A 14 -5.57 14.64 12.62
CA SER A 14 -6.24 13.72 11.71
C SER A 14 -5.58 12.33 11.72
N CYS A 15 -4.27 12.24 11.85
CA CYS A 15 -3.56 10.96 12.00
C CYS A 15 -3.83 10.29 13.36
N LEU A 16 -3.86 11.06 14.46
CA LEU A 16 -4.22 10.58 15.80
C LEU A 16 -5.65 10.06 15.90
N TYR A 17 -6.58 10.67 15.15
CA TYR A 17 -7.93 10.16 15.03
C TYR A 17 -7.94 8.87 14.19
N ARG A 18 -7.27 8.90 13.03
CA ARG A 18 -7.24 7.77 12.08
C ARG A 18 -6.61 6.50 12.64
N LYS A 19 -5.58 6.60 13.49
CA LYS A 19 -4.91 5.42 14.10
C LYS A 19 -5.86 4.52 14.89
N LYS A 20 -6.99 5.08 15.38
CA LYS A 20 -8.04 4.34 16.11
C LYS A 20 -9.03 3.62 15.19
N SER A 21 -8.70 3.46 13.91
CA SER A 21 -9.54 2.83 12.89
C SER A 21 -8.81 1.72 12.14
N ARG A 22 -9.56 0.88 11.41
CA ARG A 22 -9.02 -0.19 10.54
C ARG A 22 -8.07 0.30 9.43
N ARG A 23 -8.05 1.61 9.15
CA ARG A 23 -7.18 2.25 8.14
C ARG A 23 -5.98 3.00 8.74
N GLY A 24 -5.78 2.87 10.05
CA GLY A 24 -4.63 3.43 10.77
C GLY A 24 -4.00 2.48 11.78
N SER A 25 -4.59 1.29 12.00
CA SER A 25 -3.97 0.22 12.80
C SER A 25 -4.52 -1.15 12.40
N SER A 26 -3.63 -2.14 12.34
CA SER A 26 -3.97 -3.54 12.12
C SER A 26 -4.78 -4.15 13.26
N TYR A 27 -4.76 -3.55 14.46
CA TYR A 27 -5.54 -4.00 15.61
C TYR A 27 -7.05 -3.94 15.35
N TYR A 28 -7.49 -2.97 14.53
CA TYR A 28 -8.91 -2.79 14.19
C TYR A 28 -9.29 -3.43 12.85
N MET A 29 -8.39 -4.21 12.25
CA MET A 29 -8.64 -4.86 10.98
C MET A 29 -9.50 -6.11 11.15
N GLU A 30 -10.48 -6.27 10.26
CA GLU A 30 -11.26 -7.49 10.13
C GLU A 30 -10.33 -8.68 9.79
N LYS A 31 -10.52 -9.83 10.45
CA LYS A 31 -9.66 -11.01 10.23
C LYS A 31 -9.82 -11.62 8.83
N GLN A 32 -10.98 -11.40 8.22
CA GLN A 32 -11.30 -11.89 6.89
C GLN A 32 -11.81 -10.73 6.03
N LEU A 33 -11.38 -10.72 4.77
CA LEU A 33 -11.83 -9.78 3.77
C LEU A 33 -12.46 -10.55 2.63
N GLN A 34 -13.65 -10.12 2.21
CA GLN A 34 -14.28 -10.65 1.02
C GLN A 34 -13.56 -10.09 -0.21
N PHE A 35 -13.21 -10.98 -1.13
CA PHE A 35 -12.69 -10.61 -2.43
C PHE A 35 -13.85 -10.47 -3.41
N SER A 36 -13.93 -9.32 -4.06
CA SER A 36 -14.97 -8.96 -5.03
C SER A 36 -14.35 -8.23 -6.24
N GLY A 37 -15.14 -8.04 -7.30
CA GLY A 37 -14.68 -7.42 -8.54
C GLY A 37 -13.47 -8.17 -9.13
N ILE A 38 -12.40 -7.46 -9.48
CA ILE A 38 -11.17 -8.05 -10.04
C ILE A 38 -10.46 -9.07 -9.12
N LEU A 39 -10.82 -9.13 -7.83
CA LEU A 39 -10.31 -10.14 -6.90
C LEU A 39 -11.29 -11.32 -6.72
N SER A 40 -12.52 -11.25 -7.22
CA SER A 40 -13.51 -12.32 -7.10
C SER A 40 -13.01 -13.61 -7.74
N ASN A 41 -13.38 -14.77 -7.17
CA ASN A 41 -13.13 -16.09 -7.77
C ASN A 41 -14.28 -16.54 -8.68
N LYS A 42 -15.33 -15.73 -8.81
CA LYS A 42 -16.50 -16.06 -9.61
C LYS A 42 -16.30 -15.55 -11.04
N PRO A 43 -16.38 -16.41 -12.07
CA PRO A 43 -16.25 -15.98 -13.47
C PRO A 43 -17.26 -14.92 -13.88
N GLU A 44 -18.45 -14.91 -13.27
CA GLU A 44 -19.53 -13.95 -13.58
C GLU A 44 -19.18 -12.52 -13.12
N GLU A 45 -18.36 -12.40 -12.07
CA GLU A 45 -17.90 -11.11 -11.53
C GLU A 45 -16.50 -10.73 -12.06
N ASN A 46 -15.68 -11.71 -12.42
CA ASN A 46 -14.28 -11.55 -12.80
C ASN A 46 -13.90 -12.47 -13.98
N PRO A 47 -14.42 -12.22 -15.17
CA PRO A 47 -14.26 -13.13 -16.32
C PRO A 47 -12.79 -13.33 -16.71
N ASP A 48 -11.95 -12.32 -16.50
CA ASP A 48 -10.56 -12.32 -16.97
C ASP A 48 -9.56 -12.91 -15.96
N PHE A 49 -9.80 -12.74 -14.65
CA PHE A 49 -8.80 -13.05 -13.61
C PHE A 49 -9.30 -13.98 -12.49
N TYR A 50 -10.50 -14.57 -12.60
CA TYR A 50 -11.09 -15.37 -11.51
C TYR A 50 -10.20 -16.53 -11.02
N ASN A 51 -9.41 -17.12 -11.91
CA ASN A 51 -8.51 -18.24 -11.63
C ASN A 51 -7.07 -17.83 -11.28
N TRP A 52 -6.76 -16.52 -11.19
CA TRP A 52 -5.43 -16.05 -10.82
C TRP A 52 -5.15 -16.20 -9.33
N ASN A 53 -3.86 -16.21 -8.96
CA ASN A 53 -3.42 -15.98 -7.59
C ASN A 53 -3.74 -14.53 -7.19
N ARG A 54 -4.54 -14.36 -6.13
CA ARG A 54 -5.10 -13.06 -5.74
C ARG A 54 -4.66 -12.71 -4.33
N VAL A 55 -4.14 -11.51 -4.18
CA VAL A 55 -3.57 -10.99 -2.93
C VAL A 55 -4.04 -9.56 -2.75
N LYS A 56 -4.41 -9.20 -1.51
CA LYS A 56 -4.74 -7.83 -1.13
C LYS A 56 -3.88 -7.39 0.04
N ILE A 57 -3.07 -6.35 -0.15
CA ILE A 57 -2.32 -5.73 0.95
C ILE A 57 -3.23 -4.71 1.63
N ARG A 58 -3.38 -4.86 2.94
CA ARG A 58 -4.21 -3.99 3.76
C ARG A 58 -3.48 -2.68 4.07
N TYR A 59 -4.24 -1.59 4.04
CA TYR A 59 -3.72 -0.24 4.16
C TYR A 59 -3.93 0.32 5.58
N CYS A 60 -2.82 0.69 6.23
CA CYS A 60 -2.84 1.27 7.58
C CYS A 60 -1.73 2.29 7.88
N ASP A 61 -0.86 2.60 6.92
CA ASP A 61 0.20 3.60 7.11
C ASP A 61 -0.31 5.04 6.98
N GLY A 62 -1.47 5.24 6.35
CA GLY A 62 -2.08 6.56 6.20
C GLY A 62 -1.37 7.47 5.19
N ALA A 63 -0.43 6.94 4.40
CA ALA A 63 0.39 7.67 3.44
C ALA A 63 0.53 6.89 2.11
N SER A 64 -0.53 6.20 1.68
CA SER A 64 -0.61 5.50 0.38
C SER A 64 0.54 4.51 0.09
N PHE A 65 1.09 3.85 1.11
CA PHE A 65 2.28 2.99 1.00
C PHE A 65 3.59 3.71 0.64
N LEU A 66 3.63 5.04 0.67
CA LEU A 66 4.80 5.83 0.28
C LEU A 66 5.64 6.34 1.47
N GLY A 67 5.09 6.27 2.69
CA GLY A 67 5.78 6.78 3.87
C GLY A 67 7.04 5.98 4.23
N GLU A 68 8.15 6.68 4.43
CA GLU A 68 9.41 6.17 5.02
C GLU A 68 9.78 6.97 6.29
N GLY A 69 8.79 7.23 7.15
CA GLY A 69 9.03 7.89 8.44
C GLY A 69 9.97 7.05 9.31
N TYR A 70 11.26 7.35 9.25
CA TYR A 70 12.28 6.76 10.10
C TYR A 70 12.01 7.15 11.55
N ASP A 71 11.93 6.15 12.41
CA ASP A 71 12.12 6.37 13.83
C ASP A 71 13.55 6.88 14.00
N SER A 72 13.70 8.17 14.32
CA SER A 72 14.96 8.89 14.55
C SER A 72 15.92 9.01 13.35
N TYR A 73 16.00 10.20 12.76
CA TYR A 73 17.23 10.68 12.10
C TYR A 73 17.71 11.98 12.78
N PRO A 74 18.99 12.07 13.18
CA PRO A 74 19.53 13.22 13.94
C PRO A 74 19.80 14.47 13.10
N ASP A 75 19.68 14.41 11.77
CA ASP A 75 19.93 15.55 10.89
C ASP A 75 18.68 15.84 10.03
N ALA A 76 17.78 16.55 10.69
CA ALA A 76 16.42 16.81 10.28
C ALA A 76 16.37 18.18 9.57
N THR A 77 17.07 18.32 8.45
CA THR A 77 17.18 19.59 7.71
C THR A 77 16.15 19.76 6.59
N ASP A 78 15.34 18.73 6.30
CA ASP A 78 14.19 18.87 5.41
C ASP A 78 12.96 19.41 6.16
N ILE A 79 12.73 20.70 5.99
CA ILE A 79 11.66 21.52 6.60
C ILE A 79 10.23 21.10 6.20
N ARG A 80 10.05 20.20 5.22
CA ARG A 80 8.70 19.84 4.72
C ARG A 80 7.96 18.83 5.60
N CYS A 81 8.68 17.99 6.34
CA CYS A 81 8.13 17.28 7.49
C CYS A 81 8.48 18.12 8.72
N HIS A 82 7.53 18.48 9.57
CA HIS A 82 7.81 19.20 10.81
C HIS A 82 8.72 18.35 11.72
N VAL A 83 10.02 18.44 11.53
CA VAL A 83 11.07 17.62 12.14
C VAL A 83 11.15 17.78 13.66
N ASN A 84 10.60 18.87 14.20
CA ASN A 84 10.39 19.06 15.64
C ASN A 84 9.30 18.13 16.24
N SER A 85 8.59 17.36 15.41
CA SER A 85 7.50 16.49 15.85
C SER A 85 7.84 14.99 15.83
N VAL A 86 9.04 14.57 15.39
CA VAL A 86 9.41 13.13 15.37
C VAL A 86 9.32 12.46 16.75
N PRO A 87 9.85 13.06 17.85
CA PRO A 87 9.69 12.48 19.18
C PRO A 87 8.22 12.44 19.63
N PHE A 88 7.44 13.47 19.27
CA PHE A 88 6.01 13.54 19.59
C PHE A 88 5.20 12.50 18.81
N MET A 89 5.48 12.29 17.51
CA MET A 89 4.83 11.28 16.67
C MET A 89 5.11 9.88 17.19
N GLN A 90 6.36 9.59 17.60
CA GLN A 90 6.71 8.30 18.18
C GLN A 90 6.05 8.10 19.55
N ALA A 91 6.08 9.10 20.44
CA ALA A 91 5.36 9.06 21.71
C ALA A 91 3.83 8.92 21.51
N ALA A 92 3.31 9.50 20.43
CA ALA A 92 1.93 9.35 19.99
C ALA A 92 1.64 8.03 19.27
N GLY A 93 2.65 7.18 19.02
CA GLY A 93 2.51 5.90 18.31
C GLY A 93 2.06 6.05 16.86
N LEU A 94 2.49 7.12 16.18
CA LEU A 94 2.27 7.34 14.75
C LEU A 94 3.49 6.87 13.97
N PHE A 95 3.28 5.95 13.03
CA PHE A 95 4.34 5.38 12.20
C PHE A 95 3.92 5.41 10.73
N PHE A 96 4.61 6.22 9.92
CA PHE A 96 4.38 6.31 8.48
C PHE A 96 5.35 5.37 7.74
N ARG A 97 5.09 4.07 7.84
CA ARG A 97 5.99 3.00 7.35
C ARG A 97 5.45 2.32 6.09
N GLY A 98 4.76 3.07 5.24
CA GLY A 98 4.11 2.56 4.03
C GLY A 98 5.06 1.80 3.12
N GLN A 99 6.22 2.37 2.82
CA GLN A 99 7.20 1.77 1.91
C GLN A 99 7.86 0.53 2.55
N ARG A 100 8.11 0.54 3.86
CA ARG A 100 8.55 -0.67 4.57
C ARG A 100 7.51 -1.79 4.50
N ILE A 101 6.23 -1.48 4.71
CA ILE A 101 5.13 -2.44 4.57
C ILE A 101 5.10 -3.00 3.15
N TRP A 102 5.26 -2.14 2.13
CA TRP A 102 5.36 -2.55 0.74
C TRP A 102 6.51 -3.55 0.51
N LEU A 103 7.74 -3.19 0.91
CA LEU A 103 8.93 -4.00 0.70
C LEU A 103 8.82 -5.38 1.35
N VAL A 104 8.47 -5.45 2.64
CA VAL A 104 8.36 -6.74 3.35
C VAL A 104 7.23 -7.60 2.78
N SER A 105 6.15 -6.97 2.31
CA SER A 105 5.07 -7.70 1.64
C SER A 105 5.53 -8.28 0.30
N MET A 106 6.34 -7.55 -0.47
CA MET A 106 6.86 -8.04 -1.76
C MET A 106 7.78 -9.23 -1.53
N GLU A 107 8.69 -9.11 -0.57
CA GLU A 107 9.60 -10.18 -0.16
C GLU A 107 8.82 -11.44 0.26
N GLU A 108 7.82 -11.28 1.12
CA GLU A 108 6.99 -12.40 1.57
C GLU A 108 6.24 -13.05 0.41
N LEU A 109 5.63 -12.28 -0.49
CA LEU A 109 4.89 -12.83 -1.63
C LEU A 109 5.81 -13.53 -2.64
N MET A 110 6.98 -12.96 -2.92
CA MET A 110 8.02 -13.62 -3.71
C MET A 110 8.42 -14.94 -3.07
N SER A 111 8.54 -14.98 -1.74
CA SER A 111 8.84 -16.20 -0.99
C SER A 111 7.78 -17.28 -1.18
N LYS A 112 6.50 -16.90 -1.20
CA LYS A 112 5.32 -17.77 -1.31
C LYS A 112 4.96 -18.18 -2.74
N GLY A 113 5.83 -17.91 -3.71
CA GLY A 113 5.69 -18.41 -5.08
C GLY A 113 5.36 -17.35 -6.13
N MET A 114 5.17 -16.08 -5.75
CA MET A 114 4.99 -15.00 -6.73
C MET A 114 6.17 -14.92 -7.71
N ARG A 115 7.38 -15.27 -7.27
CA ARG A 115 8.60 -15.32 -8.12
C ARG A 115 8.49 -16.22 -9.35
N TYR A 116 7.55 -17.17 -9.35
CA TYR A 116 7.33 -18.13 -10.44
C TYR A 116 6.13 -17.75 -11.32
N ALA A 117 5.56 -16.55 -11.15
CA ALA A 117 4.40 -16.13 -11.93
C ALA A 117 4.80 -15.84 -13.39
N ASP A 118 4.01 -16.34 -14.34
CA ASP A 118 4.15 -16.02 -15.77
C ASP A 118 3.69 -14.59 -16.09
N GLN A 119 2.74 -14.10 -15.31
CA GLN A 119 2.14 -12.77 -15.42
C GLN A 119 1.87 -12.19 -14.04
N ALA A 120 2.09 -10.89 -13.89
CA ALA A 120 1.81 -10.19 -12.65
C ALA A 120 1.05 -8.88 -12.92
N LEU A 121 0.02 -8.62 -12.13
CA LEU A 121 -0.76 -7.40 -12.18
C LEU A 121 -0.73 -6.72 -10.82
N LEU A 122 -0.20 -5.50 -10.74
CA LEU A 122 -0.37 -4.62 -9.61
C LEU A 122 -1.61 -3.75 -9.83
N THR A 123 -2.49 -3.65 -8.85
CA THR A 123 -3.66 -2.77 -8.94
C THR A 123 -3.94 -2.12 -7.59
N GLY A 124 -4.72 -1.05 -7.58
CA GLY A 124 -5.26 -0.46 -6.37
C GLY A 124 -6.29 0.61 -6.71
N CYS A 125 -7.12 0.95 -5.73
CA CYS A 125 -8.18 1.96 -5.88
C CYS A 125 -7.90 3.17 -4.96
N SER A 126 -8.16 4.40 -5.41
CA SER A 126 -7.96 5.63 -4.62
C SER A 126 -6.49 5.76 -4.15
N ALA A 127 -6.23 5.90 -2.84
CA ALA A 127 -4.87 5.88 -2.28
C ALA A 127 -4.06 4.63 -2.68
N GLY A 128 -4.72 3.48 -2.89
CA GLY A 128 -4.05 2.29 -3.40
C GLY A 128 -3.75 2.36 -4.90
N GLY A 129 -4.55 3.12 -5.66
CA GLY A 129 -4.28 3.41 -7.07
C GLY A 129 -3.07 4.33 -7.20
N LEU A 130 -2.95 5.32 -6.32
CA LEU A 130 -1.75 6.15 -6.19
C LEU A 130 -0.51 5.28 -5.86
N ALA A 131 -0.64 4.37 -4.89
CA ALA A 131 0.41 3.39 -4.60
C ALA A 131 0.80 2.54 -5.83
N ALA A 132 -0.20 2.10 -6.61
CA ALA A 132 0.04 1.32 -7.83
C ALA A 132 0.78 2.10 -8.91
N ILE A 133 0.59 3.43 -8.99
CA ILE A 133 1.36 4.31 -9.88
C ILE A 133 2.82 4.37 -9.39
N HIS A 134 3.03 4.73 -8.13
CA HIS A 134 4.37 4.98 -7.60
C HIS A 134 5.24 3.73 -7.50
N HIS A 135 4.68 2.58 -7.16
CA HIS A 135 5.46 1.34 -7.03
C HIS A 135 5.44 0.46 -8.29
N CYS A 136 4.90 0.93 -9.42
CA CYS A 136 4.79 0.08 -10.61
C CYS A 136 6.16 -0.42 -11.11
N ASP A 137 7.15 0.47 -11.16
CA ASP A 137 8.49 0.14 -11.64
C ASP A 137 9.24 -0.74 -10.63
N GLU A 138 9.11 -0.47 -9.33
CA GLU A 138 9.64 -1.33 -8.27
C GLU A 138 9.05 -2.74 -8.35
N PHE A 139 7.73 -2.85 -8.56
CA PHE A 139 7.06 -4.13 -8.72
C PHE A 139 7.53 -4.86 -9.99
N ARG A 140 7.69 -4.14 -11.12
CA ARG A 140 8.24 -4.70 -12.35
C ARG A 140 9.65 -5.24 -12.14
N ALA A 141 10.48 -4.53 -11.38
CA ALA A 141 11.88 -4.89 -11.15
C ALA A 141 12.06 -6.20 -10.36
N LEU A 142 11.03 -6.66 -9.63
CA LEU A 142 11.06 -7.95 -8.93
C LEU A 142 11.09 -9.16 -9.86
N PHE A 143 10.68 -9.00 -11.12
CA PHE A 143 10.53 -10.10 -12.07
C PHE A 143 11.55 -10.03 -13.21
N PRO A 144 11.98 -11.19 -13.74
CA PRO A 144 12.80 -11.24 -14.95
C PRO A 144 12.21 -10.47 -16.15
N GLY A 145 13.07 -10.14 -17.12
CA GLY A 145 12.71 -9.36 -18.33
C GLY A 145 11.56 -9.94 -19.15
N ASN A 146 11.40 -11.27 -19.17
CA ASN A 146 10.41 -12.00 -19.94
C ASN A 146 9.02 -12.09 -19.28
N ILE A 147 8.90 -11.77 -17.99
CA ILE A 147 7.62 -11.82 -17.29
C ILE A 147 6.79 -10.58 -17.64
N ARG A 148 5.51 -10.80 -17.98
CA ARG A 148 4.60 -9.71 -18.29
C ARG A 148 4.04 -9.12 -17.00
N VAL A 149 4.55 -7.95 -16.63
CA VAL A 149 4.03 -7.17 -15.50
C VAL A 149 3.21 -5.98 -16.01
N LYS A 150 2.05 -5.75 -15.40
CA LYS A 150 1.18 -4.60 -15.68
C LYS A 150 0.73 -3.94 -14.37
N CYS A 151 0.37 -2.67 -14.47
CA CYS A 151 -0.16 -1.89 -13.35
C CYS A 151 -1.48 -1.25 -13.76
N LEU A 152 -2.47 -1.29 -12.86
CA LEU A 152 -3.80 -0.72 -13.05
C LEU A 152 -4.14 0.17 -11.84
N ALA A 153 -4.05 1.47 -12.04
CA ALA A 153 -4.42 2.46 -11.04
C ALA A 153 -5.87 2.89 -11.22
N ASP A 154 -6.76 2.41 -10.37
CA ASP A 154 -8.17 2.80 -10.34
C ASP A 154 -8.35 4.02 -9.42
N ALA A 155 -8.99 5.08 -9.92
CA ALA A 155 -9.23 6.33 -9.19
C ALA A 155 -7.99 6.89 -8.43
N GLY A 156 -6.77 6.64 -8.95
CA GLY A 156 -5.51 6.97 -8.29
C GLY A 156 -4.84 8.26 -8.75
N MET A 157 -5.35 8.89 -9.80
CA MET A 157 -4.83 10.15 -10.35
C MET A 157 -5.60 11.32 -9.76
N PHE A 158 -4.88 12.21 -9.07
CA PHE A 158 -5.41 13.44 -8.50
C PHE A 158 -4.77 14.64 -9.21
N LEU A 159 -5.55 15.68 -9.46
CA LEU A 159 -5.06 16.94 -10.00
C LEU A 159 -4.88 17.93 -8.86
N ASP A 160 -3.74 18.63 -8.86
CA ASP A 160 -3.50 19.78 -7.98
C ASP A 160 -4.24 20.99 -8.58
N ALA A 161 -5.16 21.58 -7.81
CA ALA A 161 -6.15 22.55 -8.29
C ALA A 161 -6.04 23.89 -7.56
#